data_AF-A0A7T7CAL9-F1
#
_entry.id   AF-A0A7T7CAL9-F1
#
_cell.length_a   1.000
_cell.length_b   1.000
_cell.length_c   1.000
_cell.angle_alpha   90.00
_cell.angle_beta   90.00
_cell.angle_gamma   90.00
#
_symmetry.space_group_name_H-M   'P 1'
#
loop_
_entity.id
_entity.type
_entity.pdbx_description
1 polymer ?
#
loop_
_entity_poly.entity_id
_entity_poly.type
_entity_poly.pdbx_seq_one_letter_code
_entity_poly.pdbx_strand_id
1 'polypeptide(L)' 'MNNTEVVTKVAEESGVNVEDCQKVLDAFEDVLSTELSQSKDVRSAFDKVYKVLHVFKNK' A
#
# COMPACT_ATOMS: atom_id res chain seq x y z
N MET A 1 -4.09 -12.63 5.24
CA MET A 1 -4.66 -12.32 3.92
C MET A 1 -3.60 -12.64 2.89
N ASN A 2 -3.97 -13.36 1.84
CA ASN A 2 -3.11 -13.51 0.65
C ASN A 2 -3.25 -12.27 -0.25
N ASN A 3 -2.32 -12.04 -1.18
CA ASN A 3 -2.32 -10.85 -2.06
C ASN A 3 -3.63 -10.76 -2.88
N THR A 4 -4.12 -11.89 -3.37
CA THR A 4 -5.39 -11.98 -4.13
C THR A 4 -6.62 -11.53 -3.33
N GLU A 5 -6.72 -11.88 -2.05
CA GLU A 5 -7.78 -11.42 -1.14
C GLU A 5 -7.72 -9.91 -0.91
N VAL A 6 -6.52 -9.33 -0.78
CA VAL A 6 -6.33 -7.89 -0.63
C VAL A 6 -6.82 -7.16 -1.88
N VAL A 7 -6.35 -7.60 -3.06
CA VAL A 7 -6.67 -6.96 -4.34
C VAL A 7 -8.17 -7.03 -4.62
N THR A 8 -8.78 -8.20 -4.41
CA THR A 8 -10.23 -8.38 -4.58
C THR A 8 -11.01 -7.46 -3.63
N LYS A 9 -10.59 -7.38 -2.37
CA LYS A 9 -11.25 -6.52 -1.39
C LYS A 9 -11.12 -5.04 -1.72
N VAL A 10 -9.95 -4.59 -2.18
CA VAL A 10 -9.73 -3.20 -2.60
C VAL A 10 -10.57 -2.87 -3.83
N ALA A 11 -10.68 -3.79 -4.80
CA ALA A 11 -11.52 -3.61 -5.98
C ALA A 11 -13.01 -3.48 -5.60
N GLU A 12 -13.50 -4.35 -4.72
CA GLU A 12 -14.87 -4.29 -4.19
C GLU A 12 -15.19 -2.94 -3.52
N GLU A 13 -14.31 -2.48 -2.64
CA GLU A 13 -14.54 -1.26 -1.84
C GLU A 13 -14.35 0.03 -2.65
N SER A 14 -13.46 0.02 -3.65
CA SER A 14 -13.16 1.20 -4.47
C SER A 14 -14.02 1.31 -5.73
N GLY A 15 -14.65 0.23 -6.17
CA GLY A 15 -15.35 0.16 -7.47
C GLY A 15 -14.41 0.21 -8.68
N VAL A 16 -13.10 0.12 -8.47
CA VAL A 16 -12.07 0.05 -9.52
C VAL A 16 -11.92 -1.40 -9.97
N ASN A 17 -11.56 -1.62 -11.23
CA ASN A 17 -11.36 -2.99 -11.71
C ASN A 17 -10.16 -3.67 -11.01
N VAL A 18 -10.21 -5.00 -10.94
CA VAL A 18 -9.23 -5.82 -10.24
C VAL A 18 -7.81 -5.67 -10.81
N GLU A 19 -7.67 -5.55 -12.13
CA GLU A 19 -6.36 -5.41 -12.79
C GLU A 19 -5.66 -4.09 -12.43
N ASP A 20 -6.41 -3.00 -12.35
CA ASP A 20 -5.87 -1.69 -11.99
C ASP A 20 -5.58 -1.62 -10.49
N CYS A 21 -6.39 -2.26 -9.64
CA CYS A 21 -6.06 -2.44 -8.23
C CYS A 21 -4.76 -3.24 -8.05
N GLN A 22 -4.56 -4.32 -8.81
CA GLN A 22 -3.32 -5.10 -8.78
C GLN A 22 -2.11 -4.25 -9.13
N LYS A 23 -2.16 -3.51 -10.26
CA LYS A 23 -1.06 -2.63 -10.69
C LYS A 23 -0.67 -1.60 -9.62
N VAL A 24 -1.67 -0.98 -8.97
CA VAL A 24 -1.43 0.02 -7.93
C VAL A 24 -0.82 -0.62 -6.68
N LEU A 25 -1.32 -1.79 -6.27
CA LEU A 25 -0.81 -2.50 -5.09
C LEU A 25 0.61 -3.01 -5.32
N ASP A 26 0.91 -3.54 -6.51
CA ASP A 26 2.27 -3.96 -6.88
C ASP A 26 3.24 -2.77 -6.86
N ALA A 27 2.85 -1.65 -7.49
CA ALA A 27 3.67 -0.43 -7.48
C ALA A 27 3.87 0.12 -6.06
N PHE A 28 2.85 0.00 -5.19
CA PHE A 28 2.95 0.39 -3.80
C PHE A 28 3.91 -0.51 -3.02
N GLU A 29 3.86 -1.83 -3.23
CA GLU A 29 4.80 -2.78 -2.62
C GLU A 29 6.25 -2.51 -3.04
N ASP A 30 6.49 -2.21 -4.32
CA ASP A 30 7.81 -1.88 -4.85
C ASP A 30 8.37 -0.59 -4.24
N VAL A 31 7.56 0.47 -4.20
CA VAL A 31 7.94 1.75 -3.58
C VAL A 31 8.22 1.54 -2.09
N LEU A 32 7.33 0.83 -1.40
CA LEU A 32 7.48 0.55 0.03
C LEU A 32 8.75 -0.27 0.32
N SER A 33 9.01 -1.30 -0.48
CA SER A 33 10.21 -2.14 -0.35
C SER A 33 11.49 -1.34 -0.60
N THR A 34 11.47 -0.46 -1.61
CA THR A 34 12.58 0.45 -1.91
C THR A 34 12.85 1.39 -0.74
N GLU A 35 11.82 2.08 -0.23
CA GLU A 35 11.94 3.00 0.89
C GLU A 35 12.38 2.28 2.18
N LEU A 36 11.88 1.07 2.42
CA LEU A 36 12.30 0.24 3.56
C LEU A 36 13.76 -0.16 3.46
N SER A 37 14.22 -0.60 2.28
CA SER A 37 15.62 -0.98 2.05
C SER A 37 16.60 0.19 2.21
N GLN A 38 16.14 1.41 1.93
CA GLN A 38 16.92 2.64 2.10
C GLN A 38 16.81 3.22 3.52
N SER A 39 15.83 2.77 4.31
CA SER A 39 15.66 3.21 5.69
C SER A 39 16.61 2.46 6.63
N LYS A 40 17.45 3.19 7.36
CA LYS A 40 18.35 2.62 8.39
C LYS A 40 17.62 1.98 9.57
N ASP A 41 16.34 2.28 9.74
CA ASP A 41 15.52 1.81 10.85
C ASP A 41 14.08 1.56 10.37
N VAL A 42 13.66 0.30 10.42
CA VAL A 42 12.34 -0.19 9.99
C VAL A 42 11.21 0.58 10.68
N ARG A 43 11.46 1.04 11.92
CA ARG A 43 10.50 1.84 12.71
C ARG A 43 10.21 3.20 12.07
N SER A 44 11.22 3.84 11.47
CA SER A 44 11.10 5.15 10.81
C SER A 44 10.32 5.05 9.50
N ALA A 45 10.51 3.96 8.75
CA ALA A 45 9.75 3.71 7.52
C ALA A 45 8.27 3.42 7.80
N PHE A 46 7.95 2.60 8.80
CA PHE A 46 6.56 2.39 9.22
C PHE A 46 5.88 3.69 9.65
N ASP A 47 6.59 4.57 10.36
CA ASP A 47 6.06 5.87 10.80
C ASP A 47 5.72 6.79 9.61
N LYS A 48 6.55 6.77 8.55
CA LYS A 48 6.26 7.50 7.30
C LYS A 48 5.04 6.93 6.57
N VAL A 49 4.93 5.62 6.46
CA VAL A 49 3.77 4.96 5.83
C VAL A 49 2.50 5.25 6.60
N TYR A 50 2.56 5.21 7.93
CA TYR A 50 1.42 5.51 8.79
C TYR A 50 0.97 6.97 8.64
N LYS A 51 1.92 7.91 8.50
CA LYS A 51 1.60 9.31 8.17
C LYS A 51 0.87 9.44 6.84
N VAL A 52 1.33 8.75 5.81
CA VAL A 52 0.68 8.75 4.49
C VAL A 52 -0.73 8.18 4.58
N LEU A 53 -0.90 7.03 5.24
CA LEU A 53 -2.21 6.42 5.48
C LEU A 53 -3.14 7.34 6.29
N HIS A 54 -2.62 8.05 7.29
CA HIS A 54 -3.39 9.01 8.09
C HIS A 54 -3.90 10.19 7.25
N VAL A 55 -3.12 10.66 6.27
CA VAL A 55 -3.57 11.70 5.31
C VAL A 55 -4.71 11.19 4.43
N PHE A 56 -4.64 9.93 3.97
CA PHE A 56 -5.73 9.34 3.20
C PHE A 56 -6.98 9.04 4.04
N LYS A 57 -6.82 8.75 5.34
CA LYS A 57 -7.94 8.41 6.24
C LYS A 57 -8.70 9.63 6.79
N ASN A 58 -8.07 10.80 6.82
CA ASN A 58 -8.68 12.05 7.31
C ASN A 58 -9.21 12.97 6.19
N LYS A 59 -9.47 12.42 5.00
CA LYS A 59 -10.06 13.15 3.86
C LYS A 59 -11.36 12.47 3.46
#